data_AF-A0A9P7DPV8-F1
#
_entry.id   AF-A0A9P7DPV8-F1
#
_cell.length_a   1.000
_cell.length_b   1.000
_cell.length_c   1.000
_cell.angle_alpha   90.00
_cell.angle_beta   90.00
_cell.angle_gamma   90.00
#
_symmetry.space_group_name_H-M   'P 1'
#
loop_
_entity.id
_entity.type
_entity.pdbx_description
1 polymer ?
#
loop_
_entity_poly.entity_id
_entity_poly.type
_entity_poly.pdbx_seq_one_letter_code
_entity_poly.pdbx_strand_id
1 'polypeptide(L)'
;PSKIRWETVNHDRTTPLVSWLAVHSPDCRILFSNNKKQCDMTISTDHPSGRSKAEIHLVITKHIFANDPVYGPQYAVEENRPKFGQAVANCLAYLRGKYKAAIAWFGMTGAGVNPLDPQAKVNLRGKFSQVASEFPWFKDLDALWKDNPAFSPKTFSSVPGKDH
;
A
#
# COMPACT_ATOMS: atom_id res chain seq x y z
N PRO A 1 5.30 22.99 -10.43
CA PRO A 1 6.13 21.93 -9.80
C PRO A 1 6.48 20.78 -10.76
N SER A 2 7.73 20.33 -10.69
CA SER A 2 8.25 19.19 -11.44
C SER A 2 7.63 17.87 -10.96
N LYS A 3 7.68 16.82 -11.78
CA LYS A 3 7.20 15.47 -11.40
C LYS A 3 7.92 14.99 -10.12
N ILE A 4 7.14 14.71 -9.06
CA ILE A 4 7.66 14.25 -7.77
C ILE A 4 8.26 12.85 -7.94
N ARG A 5 9.51 12.69 -7.51
CA ARG A 5 10.21 11.41 -7.52
C ARG A 5 9.99 10.70 -6.18
N TRP A 6 9.29 9.58 -6.19
CA TRP A 6 9.03 8.78 -4.99
C TRP A 6 10.14 7.76 -4.71
N GLU A 7 10.68 7.18 -5.78
CA GLU A 7 11.76 6.20 -5.71
C GLU A 7 13.10 6.92 -5.86
N THR A 8 13.72 7.23 -4.73
CA THR A 8 15.16 7.54 -4.63
C THR A 8 15.89 6.29 -4.16
N VAL A 9 17.22 6.25 -4.34
CA VAL A 9 18.08 5.16 -3.84
C VAL A 9 17.86 4.92 -2.34
N ASN A 10 17.56 5.98 -1.59
CA ASN A 10 17.34 5.93 -0.15
C ASN A 10 15.86 5.86 0.26
N HIS A 11 14.94 5.84 -0.70
CA HIS A 11 13.49 5.75 -0.43
C HIS A 11 12.94 6.84 0.50
N ASP A 12 13.52 8.05 0.43
CA ASP A 12 13.36 9.14 1.43
C ASP A 12 11.92 9.64 1.61
N ARG A 13 10.99 9.25 0.72
CA ARG A 13 9.58 9.69 0.73
C ARG A 13 8.61 8.54 0.90
N THR A 14 8.86 7.41 0.25
CA THR A 14 8.01 6.22 0.36
C THR A 14 8.15 5.58 1.74
N THR A 15 9.35 5.56 2.33
CA THR A 15 9.54 5.00 3.68
C THR A 15 8.79 5.79 4.76
N PRO A 16 8.87 7.15 4.81
CA PRO A 16 8.02 7.93 5.71
C PRO A 16 6.52 7.76 5.43
N LEU A 17 6.11 7.67 4.16
CA LEU A 17 4.71 7.39 3.80
C LEU A 17 4.22 6.08 4.42
N VAL A 18 4.96 4.98 4.24
CA VAL A 18 4.59 3.66 4.76
C VAL A 18 4.62 3.64 6.29
N SER A 19 5.64 4.26 6.89
CA SER A 19 5.77 4.39 8.35
C SER A 19 4.59 5.15 8.95
N TRP A 20 4.15 6.22 8.27
CA TRP A 20 2.96 6.97 8.68
C TRP A 20 1.71 6.08 8.62
N LEU A 21 1.49 5.33 7.53
CA LEU A 21 0.35 4.43 7.43
C LEU A 21 0.33 3.36 8.54
N ALA A 22 1.48 2.81 8.91
CA ALA A 22 1.61 1.77 9.91
C ALA A 22 1.09 2.18 11.30
N VAL A 23 1.18 3.47 11.63
CA VAL A 23 0.76 4.00 12.94
C VAL A 23 -0.55 4.81 12.90
N HIS A 24 -1.15 5.00 11.72
CA HIS A 24 -2.41 5.74 11.53
C HIS A 24 -3.54 4.82 11.06
N SER A 25 -3.88 3.81 11.85
CA SER A 25 -4.96 2.87 11.54
C SER A 25 -6.33 3.53 11.27
N PRO A 26 -6.77 4.58 12.01
CA PRO A 26 -8.03 5.27 11.72
C PRO A 26 -8.08 5.88 10.32
N ASP A 27 -7.01 6.54 9.89
CA ASP A 27 -6.89 7.11 8.55
C ASP A 27 -6.86 6.02 7.48
N CYS A 28 -6.16 4.92 7.75
CA CYS A 28 -6.11 3.77 6.85
C CYS A 28 -7.49 3.18 6.57
N ARG A 29 -8.40 3.13 7.57
CA ARG A 29 -9.79 2.68 7.37
C ARG A 29 -10.51 3.54 6.34
N ILE A 30 -10.33 4.87 6.39
CA ILE A 30 -10.93 5.78 5.42
C ILE A 30 -10.25 5.63 4.05
N LEU A 31 -8.92 5.65 4.00
CA LEU A 31 -8.14 5.55 2.76
C LEU A 31 -8.46 4.27 1.98
N PHE A 32 -8.59 3.15 2.68
CA PHE A 32 -8.68 1.82 2.08
C PHE A 32 -10.09 1.20 2.13
N SER A 33 -11.11 1.95 2.57
CA SER A 33 -12.50 1.52 2.48
C SER A 33 -13.00 1.45 1.03
N ASN A 34 -13.81 0.42 0.76
CA ASN A 34 -14.40 0.15 -0.55
C ASN A 34 -15.82 0.74 -0.71
N ASN A 35 -16.49 1.10 0.40
CA ASN A 35 -17.89 1.52 0.41
C ASN A 35 -18.10 2.88 1.08
N LYS A 36 -18.90 3.76 0.46
CA LYS A 36 -19.39 5.04 1.03
C LYS A 36 -20.28 4.87 2.29
N LYS A 37 -20.63 3.65 2.69
CA LYS A 37 -21.65 3.37 3.72
C LYS A 37 -21.21 2.49 4.90
N GLN A 38 -19.93 2.16 5.04
CA GLN A 38 -19.47 1.38 6.19
C GLN A 38 -18.13 1.90 6.68
N CYS A 39 -18.19 2.94 7.50
CA CYS A 39 -17.35 2.98 8.68
C CYS A 39 -18.31 2.66 9.81
N ASP A 40 -18.34 1.40 10.23
CA ASP A 40 -18.87 1.09 11.56
C ASP A 40 -17.89 1.75 12.54
N MET A 41 -18.18 2.98 12.95
CA MET A 41 -17.30 3.81 13.79
C MET A 41 -17.23 3.31 15.24
N THR A 42 -17.64 2.08 15.51
CA THR A 42 -18.04 1.63 16.84
C THR A 42 -16.91 1.03 17.69
N ILE A 43 -15.64 1.01 17.24
CA ILE A 43 -14.59 0.28 17.98
C ILE A 43 -13.28 1.08 18.21
N SER A 44 -13.17 2.36 17.82
CA SER A 44 -11.90 3.10 18.00
C SER A 44 -12.15 4.51 18.54
N THR A 45 -11.59 4.80 19.71
CA THR A 45 -11.57 6.17 20.28
C THR A 45 -10.66 7.12 19.50
N ASP A 46 -9.76 6.60 18.65
CA ASP A 46 -8.88 7.41 17.82
C ASP A 46 -9.62 7.99 16.61
N HIS A 47 -9.55 9.32 16.50
CA HIS A 47 -10.18 10.07 15.42
C HIS A 47 -9.23 10.16 14.22
N PRO A 48 -9.73 9.94 12.99
CA PRO A 48 -8.92 10.10 11.79
C PRO A 48 -8.51 11.56 11.61
N SER A 49 -7.35 11.77 11.00
CA SER A 49 -6.80 13.10 10.70
C SER A 49 -7.60 13.87 9.65
N GLY A 50 -8.45 13.17 8.88
CA GLY A 50 -9.39 13.76 7.92
C GLY A 50 -10.67 12.94 7.79
N ARG A 51 -11.74 13.57 7.30
CA ARG A 51 -13.04 12.94 7.05
C ARG A 51 -13.14 12.32 5.65
N SER A 52 -12.23 12.71 4.75
CA SER A 52 -12.16 12.24 3.37
C SER A 52 -10.75 11.76 3.00
N LYS A 53 -10.65 10.92 1.97
CA LYS A 53 -9.37 10.49 1.42
C LYS A 53 -8.50 11.68 1.00
N ALA A 54 -9.12 12.74 0.45
CA ALA A 54 -8.41 13.95 0.01
C ALA A 54 -7.78 14.72 1.19
N GLU A 55 -8.52 14.90 2.29
CA GLU A 55 -7.99 15.55 3.50
C GLU A 55 -6.83 14.74 4.10
N ILE A 56 -6.98 13.42 4.17
CA ILE A 56 -5.92 12.53 4.66
C ILE A 56 -4.68 12.61 3.75
N HIS A 57 -4.85 12.65 2.42
CA HIS A 57 -3.71 12.85 1.51
C HIS A 57 -2.99 14.18 1.76
N LEU A 58 -3.70 15.25 2.15
CA LEU A 58 -3.08 16.53 2.51
C LEU A 58 -2.31 16.45 3.84
N VAL A 59 -2.83 15.71 4.83
CA VAL A 59 -2.12 15.46 6.10
C VAL A 59 -0.82 14.69 5.85
N ILE A 60 -0.89 13.60 5.07
CA ILE A 60 0.27 12.81 4.67
C ILE A 60 1.26 13.67 3.89
N THR A 61 0.76 14.50 2.97
CA THR A 61 1.58 15.44 2.20
C THR A 61 2.37 16.35 3.12
N LYS A 62 1.73 16.95 4.13
CA LYS A 62 2.42 17.79 5.12
C LYS A 62 3.50 17.00 5.85
N HIS A 63 3.20 15.78 6.30
CA HIS A 63 4.14 14.92 7.00
C HIS A 63 5.41 14.62 6.17
N ILE A 64 5.25 14.34 4.89
CA ILE A 64 6.36 13.96 4.00
C ILE A 64 7.13 15.18 3.50
N PHE A 65 6.42 16.22 3.05
CA PHE A 65 7.04 17.29 2.25
C PHE A 65 7.36 18.55 3.03
N ALA A 66 6.84 18.78 4.23
CA ALA A 66 7.10 20.03 4.97
C ALA A 66 8.59 20.26 5.23
N ASN A 67 9.35 19.18 5.45
CA ASN A 67 10.78 19.22 5.71
C ASN A 67 11.60 18.50 4.62
N ASP A 68 11.01 18.21 3.46
CA ASP A 68 11.73 17.55 2.37
C ASP A 68 12.76 18.54 1.77
N PRO A 69 14.05 18.17 1.68
CA PRO A 69 15.10 19.09 1.24
C PRO A 69 14.97 19.51 -0.23
N VAL A 70 14.27 18.73 -1.06
CA VAL A 70 14.12 18.97 -2.49
C VAL A 70 12.78 19.64 -2.81
N TYR A 71 11.72 19.16 -2.18
CA TYR A 71 10.36 19.58 -2.49
C TYR A 71 9.72 20.49 -1.44
N GLY A 72 10.31 20.63 -0.26
CA GLY A 72 9.83 21.54 0.79
C GLY A 72 9.60 22.96 0.30
N PRO A 73 10.56 23.60 -0.43
CA PRO A 73 10.34 24.92 -1.01
C PRO A 73 9.16 24.98 -1.99
N GLN A 74 8.96 23.93 -2.81
CA GLN A 74 7.84 23.87 -3.76
C GLN A 74 6.50 23.62 -3.06
N TYR A 75 6.52 22.85 -1.97
CA TYR A 75 5.35 22.54 -1.15
C TYR A 75 4.89 23.75 -0.32
N ALA A 76 5.82 24.60 0.12
CA ALA A 76 5.51 25.81 0.88
C ALA A 76 4.60 26.79 0.10
N VAL A 77 4.69 26.79 -1.24
CA VAL A 77 3.80 27.55 -2.13
C VAL A 77 2.39 26.93 -2.09
N GLU A 78 1.41 27.68 -1.57
CA GLU A 78 0.06 27.16 -1.32
C GLU A 78 -0.61 26.56 -2.56
N GLU A 79 -0.46 27.20 -3.72
CA GLU A 79 -1.00 26.77 -5.00
C GLU A 79 -0.51 25.39 -5.45
N ASN A 80 0.65 24.94 -4.94
CA ASN A 80 1.19 23.62 -5.25
C ASN A 80 0.65 22.51 -4.35
N ARG A 81 0.13 22.83 -3.15
CA ARG A 81 -0.27 21.81 -2.15
C ARG A 81 -1.26 20.76 -2.68
N PRO A 82 -2.29 21.11 -3.49
CA PRO A 82 -3.18 20.09 -4.07
C PRO A 82 -2.46 19.09 -4.97
N LYS A 83 -1.43 19.53 -5.71
CA LYS A 83 -0.63 18.67 -6.61
C LYS A 83 0.19 17.65 -5.81
N PHE A 84 0.67 18.03 -4.63
CA PHE A 84 1.35 17.10 -3.73
C PHE A 84 0.37 16.07 -3.12
N GLY A 85 -0.84 16.49 -2.75
CA GLY A 85 -1.91 15.57 -2.34
C GLY A 85 -2.22 14.53 -3.42
N GLN A 86 -2.31 14.95 -4.69
CA GLN A 86 -2.47 14.04 -5.82
C GLN A 86 -1.26 13.11 -6.00
N ALA A 87 -0.05 13.59 -5.76
CA ALA A 87 1.15 12.77 -5.85
C ALA A 87 1.18 11.67 -4.78
N VAL A 88 0.74 11.96 -3.55
CA VAL A 88 0.53 10.95 -2.50
C VAL A 88 -0.49 9.90 -2.96
N ALA A 89 -1.63 10.34 -3.49
CA ALA A 89 -2.66 9.42 -3.99
C ALA A 89 -2.12 8.48 -5.07
N ASN A 90 -1.32 9.01 -6.01
CA ASN A 90 -0.69 8.22 -7.07
C ASN A 90 0.35 7.23 -6.52
N CYS A 91 1.14 7.63 -5.52
CA CYS A 91 2.09 6.74 -4.85
C CYS A 91 1.37 5.58 -4.14
N LEU A 92 0.29 5.87 -3.41
CA LEU A 92 -0.53 4.83 -2.77
C LEU A 92 -1.12 3.85 -3.80
N ALA A 93 -1.59 4.35 -4.95
CA ALA A 93 -2.08 3.50 -6.04
C ALA A 93 -0.98 2.59 -6.61
N TYR A 94 0.24 3.12 -6.76
CA TYR A 94 1.42 2.35 -7.17
C TYR A 94 1.78 1.25 -6.17
N LEU A 95 1.88 1.59 -4.88
CA LEU A 95 2.17 0.62 -3.81
C LEU A 95 1.13 -0.50 -3.77
N ARG A 96 -0.16 -0.15 -3.93
CA ARG A 96 -1.25 -1.13 -4.03
C ARG A 96 -1.08 -2.07 -5.22
N GLY A 97 -0.67 -1.55 -6.37
CA GLY A 97 -0.37 -2.34 -7.56
C GLY A 97 0.77 -3.34 -7.32
N LYS A 98 1.90 -2.86 -6.77
CA LYS A 98 3.05 -3.69 -6.42
C LYS A 98 2.73 -4.78 -5.41
N TYR A 99 2.00 -4.44 -4.36
CA TYR A 99 1.54 -5.41 -3.37
C TYR A 99 0.65 -6.50 -4.00
N LYS A 100 -0.34 -6.11 -4.81
CA LYS A 100 -1.21 -7.09 -5.49
C LYS A 100 -0.42 -8.01 -6.42
N ALA A 101 0.57 -7.48 -7.13
CA ALA A 101 1.46 -8.28 -7.98
C ALA A 101 2.29 -9.28 -7.15
N ALA A 102 2.84 -8.86 -6.01
CA ALA A 102 3.55 -9.75 -5.09
C ALA A 102 2.65 -10.88 -4.55
N ILE A 103 1.44 -10.54 -4.08
CA ILE A 103 0.47 -11.55 -3.60
C ILE A 103 0.06 -12.52 -4.70
N ALA A 104 -0.20 -12.04 -5.92
CA ALA A 104 -0.50 -12.91 -7.06
C ALA A 104 0.67 -13.85 -7.38
N TRP A 105 1.91 -13.34 -7.33
CA TRP A 105 3.11 -14.14 -7.59
C TRP A 105 3.35 -15.22 -6.53
N PHE A 106 3.01 -14.95 -5.26
CA PHE A 106 2.97 -15.98 -4.22
C PHE A 106 1.88 -17.02 -4.48
N GLY A 107 0.68 -16.59 -4.88
CA GLY A 107 -0.46 -17.45 -5.19
C GLY A 107 -0.23 -18.42 -6.36
N MET A 108 0.47 -17.98 -7.42
CA MET A 108 0.83 -18.85 -8.56
C MET A 108 1.66 -20.06 -8.15
N THR A 109 2.41 -19.98 -7.05
CA THR A 109 3.17 -21.11 -6.51
C THR A 109 2.38 -22.02 -5.59
N GLY A 110 1.20 -21.63 -5.11
CA GLY A 110 0.41 -22.46 -4.19
C GLY A 110 -0.34 -23.60 -4.89
N ALA A 111 -0.58 -23.49 -6.20
CA ALA A 111 -1.25 -24.51 -6.98
C ALA A 111 -0.33 -25.74 -7.16
N GLY A 112 -0.62 -26.83 -6.45
CA GLY A 112 0.10 -28.10 -6.58
C GLY A 112 1.38 -28.22 -5.74
N VAL A 113 1.69 -27.25 -4.87
CA VAL A 113 2.84 -27.36 -3.96
C VAL A 113 2.48 -28.23 -2.75
N ASN A 114 3.25 -29.30 -2.54
CA ASN A 114 3.14 -30.15 -1.38
C ASN A 114 3.71 -29.41 -0.15
N PRO A 115 2.92 -29.11 0.89
CA PRO A 115 3.41 -28.41 2.09
C PRO A 115 4.45 -29.21 2.89
N LEU A 116 4.57 -30.52 2.64
CA LEU A 116 5.58 -31.39 3.25
C LEU A 116 6.90 -31.42 2.47
N ASP A 117 6.95 -30.86 1.25
CA ASP A 117 8.18 -30.80 0.46
C ASP A 117 9.16 -29.75 1.04
N PRO A 118 10.36 -30.15 1.48
CA PRO A 118 11.38 -29.21 1.95
C PRO A 118 11.79 -28.20 0.86
N GLN A 119 11.77 -28.59 -0.41
CA GLN A 119 12.15 -27.73 -1.52
C GLN A 119 11.12 -26.61 -1.75
N ALA A 120 9.84 -26.88 -1.53
CA ALA A 120 8.79 -25.87 -1.54
C ALA A 120 9.07 -24.74 -0.53
N LYS A 121 9.52 -25.07 0.68
CA LYS A 121 9.88 -24.07 1.69
C LYS A 121 11.07 -23.21 1.27
N VAL A 122 12.10 -23.82 0.67
CA VAL A 122 13.28 -23.09 0.15
C VAL A 122 12.87 -22.14 -0.97
N ASN A 123 12.06 -22.61 -1.92
CA ASN A 123 11.58 -21.82 -3.05
C ASN A 123 10.73 -20.62 -2.58
N LEU A 124 9.82 -20.84 -1.62
CA LEU A 124 9.01 -19.76 -1.03
C LEU A 124 9.88 -18.73 -0.30
N ARG A 125 10.88 -19.17 0.47
CA ARG A 125 11.83 -18.27 1.13
C ARG A 125 12.63 -17.45 0.12
N GLY A 126 13.11 -18.07 -0.96
CA GLY A 126 13.81 -17.39 -2.05
C GLY A 126 12.95 -16.31 -2.72
N LYS A 127 11.68 -16.62 -2.99
CA LYS A 127 10.72 -15.64 -3.49
C LYS A 127 10.50 -14.48 -2.53
N PHE A 128 10.34 -14.76 -1.24
CA PHE A 128 10.18 -13.71 -0.24
C PHE A 128 11.40 -12.80 -0.20
N SER A 129 12.61 -13.37 -0.26
CA SER A 129 13.85 -12.59 -0.36
C SER A 129 13.87 -11.68 -1.60
N GLN A 130 13.39 -12.17 -2.75
CA GLN A 130 13.29 -11.36 -3.97
C GLN A 130 12.26 -10.23 -3.84
N VAL A 131 11.06 -10.51 -3.29
CA VAL A 131 10.07 -9.45 -3.02
C VAL A 131 10.64 -8.41 -2.05
N ALA A 132 11.31 -8.85 -0.99
CA ALA A 132 11.91 -7.94 -0.02
C ALA A 132 13.01 -7.04 -0.61
N SER A 133 13.77 -7.54 -1.60
CA SER A 133 14.78 -6.71 -2.29
C SER A 133 14.17 -5.71 -3.28
N GLU A 134 13.12 -6.08 -4.00
CA GLU A 134 12.51 -5.22 -5.03
C GLU A 134 11.40 -4.32 -4.48
N PHE A 135 10.80 -4.71 -3.37
CA PHE A 135 9.66 -4.05 -2.73
C PHE A 135 9.80 -4.12 -1.20
N PRO A 136 10.73 -3.32 -0.62
CA PRO A 136 11.11 -3.42 0.79
C PRO A 136 9.96 -3.16 1.77
N TRP A 137 8.93 -2.43 1.35
CA TRP A 137 7.75 -2.12 2.16
C TRP A 137 6.70 -3.24 2.19
N PHE A 138 6.95 -4.37 1.53
CA PHE A 138 5.96 -5.45 1.41
C PHE A 138 5.42 -5.88 2.77
N LYS A 139 6.29 -6.10 3.77
CA LYS A 139 5.90 -6.61 5.09
C LYS A 139 4.97 -5.64 5.85
N ASP A 140 5.30 -4.36 5.83
CA ASP A 140 4.50 -3.33 6.51
C ASP A 140 3.14 -3.15 5.83
N LEU A 141 3.13 -3.18 4.50
CA LEU A 141 1.91 -3.10 3.71
C LEU A 141 1.05 -4.37 3.82
N ASP A 142 1.67 -5.55 3.93
CA ASP A 142 0.96 -6.82 4.17
C ASP A 142 0.24 -6.79 5.51
N ALA A 143 0.89 -6.30 6.57
CA ALA A 143 0.25 -6.13 7.88
C ALA A 143 -0.98 -5.19 7.83
N LEU A 144 -0.99 -4.21 6.92
CA LEU A 144 -2.10 -3.28 6.73
C LEU A 144 -3.21 -3.81 5.80
N TRP A 145 -2.85 -4.62 4.81
CA TRP A 145 -3.73 -4.92 3.68
C TRP A 145 -4.18 -6.37 3.57
N LYS A 146 -3.49 -7.33 4.20
CA LYS A 146 -3.80 -8.77 4.06
C LYS A 146 -5.25 -9.13 4.39
N ASP A 147 -5.83 -8.48 5.40
CA ASP A 147 -7.19 -8.75 5.88
C ASP A 147 -8.24 -7.86 5.20
N ASN A 148 -7.84 -6.99 4.27
CA ASN A 148 -8.76 -6.11 3.55
C ASN A 148 -9.18 -6.76 2.21
N PRO A 149 -10.48 -7.08 2.02
CA PRO A 149 -10.98 -7.71 0.79
C PRO A 149 -10.67 -6.93 -0.50
N ALA A 150 -10.45 -5.60 -0.41
CA ALA A 150 -10.10 -4.79 -1.56
C ALA A 150 -8.68 -5.09 -2.11
N PHE A 151 -7.88 -5.86 -1.37
CA PHE A 151 -6.50 -6.21 -1.66
C PHE A 151 -6.29 -7.71 -1.87
N SER A 152 -7.27 -8.54 -1.50
CA SER A 152 -7.23 -9.98 -1.77
C SER A 152 -7.15 -10.25 -3.28
N PRO A 153 -6.36 -11.26 -3.70
CA PRO A 153 -6.32 -11.68 -5.10
C PRO A 153 -7.71 -12.18 -5.50
N LYS A 154 -8.15 -11.83 -6.71
CA LYS A 154 -9.39 -12.39 -7.26
C LYS A 154 -9.15 -13.89 -7.46
N THR A 155 -9.85 -14.73 -6.71
CA THR A 155 -9.86 -16.16 -6.94
C THR A 155 -10.56 -16.45 -8.26
N PHE A 156 -9.80 -16.86 -9.27
CA PHE A 156 -10.39 -17.55 -10.42
C PHE A 156 -10.72 -18.96 -9.95
N SER A 157 -11.99 -19.20 -9.62
CA SER A 157 -12.52 -20.54 -9.46
C SER A 157 -12.56 -21.18 -10.85
N SER A 158 -11.53 -21.96 -11.21
CA SER A 158 -11.68 -22.95 -12.26
C SER A 158 -12.63 -24.01 -11.74
N VAL A 159 -13.90 -23.98 -12.16
CA VAL A 159 -14.82 -25.09 -11.93
C VAL A 159 -14.36 -26.23 -12.84
N PRO A 160 -13.87 -27.36 -12.32
CA PRO A 160 -13.55 -28.51 -13.16
C PRO A 160 -14.88 -29.15 -13.58
N GLY A 161 -15.10 -29.35 -14.89
CA GLY A 161 -16.23 -30.14 -15.39
C GLY A 161 -17.24 -29.44 -16.30
N LYS A 162 -16.79 -28.59 -17.23
CA LYS A 162 -17.52 -28.41 -18.50
C LYS A 162 -16.67 -28.98 -19.62
N ASP A 163 -16.73 -30.31 -19.74
CA ASP A 163 -16.43 -30.97 -21.00
C ASP A 163 -17.50 -30.59 -22.04
N HIS A 164 -17.05 -30.68 -23.29
CA HIS A 164 -17.63 -30.25 -24.56
C HIS A 164 -19.10 -30.60 -24.82
#